data_AF-A0A3C1EKH1-F1
#
_entry.id   AF-A0A3C1EKH1-F1
#
_cell.length_a   1.000
_cell.length_b   1.000
_cell.length_c   1.000
_cell.angle_alpha   90.00
_cell.angle_beta   90.00
_cell.angle_gamma   90.00
#
_symmetry.space_group_name_H-M   'P 1'
#
loop_
_entity.id
_entity.type
_entity.pdbx_description
1 polymer ?
#
loop_
_entity_poly.entity_id
_entity_poly.type
_entity_poly.pdbx_seq_one_letter_code
_entity_poly.pdbx_strand_id
1 'polypeptide(L)'
;MHKLEQLFQLSAADIFDVILKNNRTMMNLKGAIAQEHLERHLLRLKREGVIEDIGRIDKDGKPDFEISFSGTRLFLECKNVQKEPKGKNKNITIDFWKTRYQKTSGPISRFYHEDEFQLLAACLFNRTGKWDFRFIQTSRLPRHPEDKKRYHNRVSLESSTPYGKYWSDSLLEVLKAAAT
;
A
#
# COMPACT_ATOMS: atom_id res chain seq x y z
N MET A 1 -2.32 3.37 32.97
CA MET A 1 -2.92 2.17 32.33
C MET A 1 -3.39 2.57 30.95
N HIS A 2 -2.99 1.83 29.92
CA HIS A 2 -3.31 2.12 28.53
C HIS A 2 -4.77 1.77 28.23
N LYS A 3 -5.43 2.49 27.29
CA LYS A 3 -6.86 2.26 26.97
C LYS A 3 -7.16 0.83 26.53
N LEU A 4 -6.24 0.21 25.80
CA LEU A 4 -6.41 -1.19 25.35
C LEU A 4 -6.31 -2.19 26.50
N GLU A 5 -5.53 -1.89 27.55
CA GLU A 5 -5.45 -2.77 28.73
C GLU A 5 -6.78 -2.79 29.47
N GLN A 6 -7.44 -1.63 29.58
CA GLN A 6 -8.78 -1.53 30.17
C GLN A 6 -9.82 -2.25 29.33
N LEU A 7 -9.79 -2.04 28.01
CA LEU A 7 -10.77 -2.62 27.08
C LEU A 7 -10.69 -4.15 27.03
N PHE A 8 -9.46 -4.69 26.92
CA PHE A 8 -9.26 -6.13 26.76
C PHE A 8 -9.08 -6.88 28.08
N GLN A 9 -8.98 -6.16 29.20
CA GLN A 9 -8.73 -6.74 30.53
C GLN A 9 -7.47 -7.64 30.53
N LEU A 10 -6.45 -7.19 29.81
CA LEU A 10 -5.15 -7.84 29.67
C LEU A 10 -4.05 -6.81 29.84
N SER A 11 -2.90 -7.22 30.35
CA SER A 11 -1.74 -6.34 30.37
C SER A 11 -1.28 -6.03 28.94
N ALA A 12 -0.56 -4.93 28.75
CA ALA A 12 0.03 -4.61 27.45
C ALA A 12 0.93 -5.75 26.93
N ALA A 13 1.65 -6.43 27.83
CA ALA A 13 2.51 -7.56 27.49
C ALA A 13 1.67 -8.75 26.96
N ASP A 14 0.60 -9.12 27.65
CA ASP A 14 -0.29 -10.21 27.21
C ASP A 14 -0.96 -9.89 25.88
N ILE A 15 -1.35 -8.63 25.65
CA ILE A 15 -1.89 -8.16 24.38
C ILE A 15 -0.86 -8.34 23.25
N PHE A 16 0.40 -7.96 23.49
CA PHE A 16 1.46 -8.15 22.51
C PHE A 16 1.75 -9.63 22.23
N ASP A 17 1.68 -10.48 23.25
CA ASP A 17 1.82 -11.92 23.09
C ASP A 17 0.69 -12.54 22.25
N VAL A 18 -0.56 -12.09 22.46
CA VAL A 18 -1.70 -12.50 21.63
C VAL A 18 -1.48 -12.09 20.17
N ILE A 19 -1.01 -10.86 19.93
CA ILE A 19 -0.68 -10.37 18.58
C ILE A 19 0.42 -11.22 17.95
N LEU A 20 1.48 -11.53 18.71
CA LEU A 20 2.64 -12.29 18.24
C LEU A 20 2.27 -13.74 17.87
N LYS A 21 1.38 -14.37 18.64
CA LYS A 21 0.93 -15.75 18.41
C LYS A 21 -0.08 -15.87 17.27
N ASN A 22 -0.75 -14.78 16.87
CA ASN A 22 -1.78 -14.80 15.82
C ASN A 22 -1.27 -14.21 14.49
N ASN A 23 -1.01 -15.09 13.52
CA ASN A 23 -0.52 -14.70 12.19
C ASN A 23 -1.41 -13.67 11.46
N ARG A 24 -2.74 -13.76 11.60
CA ARG A 24 -3.67 -12.85 10.93
C ARG A 24 -3.63 -11.46 11.57
N THR A 25 -3.62 -11.39 12.89
CA THR A 25 -3.48 -10.13 13.62
C THR A 25 -2.14 -9.48 13.31
N MET A 26 -1.05 -10.25 13.32
CA MET A 26 0.28 -9.77 12.93
C MET A 26 0.32 -9.21 11.51
N MET A 27 -0.32 -9.89 10.55
CA MET A 27 -0.37 -9.41 9.15
C MET A 27 -1.14 -8.10 9.01
N ASN A 28 -2.29 -7.98 9.69
CA ASN A 28 -3.06 -6.74 9.72
C ASN A 28 -2.28 -5.60 10.38
N LEU A 29 -1.63 -5.88 11.51
CA LEU A 29 -0.81 -4.91 12.22
C LEU A 29 0.36 -4.42 11.37
N LYS A 30 1.03 -5.30 10.63
CA LYS A 30 2.08 -4.90 9.67
C LYS A 30 1.55 -3.97 8.58
N GLY A 31 0.32 -4.17 8.11
CA GLY A 31 -0.35 -3.24 7.19
C GLY A 31 -0.52 -1.85 7.82
N ALA A 32 -1.08 -1.80 9.04
CA ALA A 32 -1.29 -0.55 9.77
C ALA A 32 0.03 0.17 10.10
N ILE A 33 1.07 -0.57 10.49
CA ILE A 33 2.40 -0.01 10.75
C ILE A 33 3.05 0.50 9.45
N ALA A 34 2.89 -0.19 8.32
CA ALA A 34 3.37 0.31 7.04
C ALA A 34 2.73 1.65 6.67
N GLN A 35 1.41 1.81 6.90
CA GLN A 35 0.72 3.10 6.70
C GLN A 35 1.26 4.19 7.64
N GLU A 36 1.50 3.88 8.91
CA GLU A 36 2.08 4.81 9.88
C GLU A 36 3.48 5.29 9.44
N HIS A 37 4.34 4.39 8.96
CA HIS A 37 5.65 4.76 8.42
C HIS A 37 5.55 5.59 7.13
N LEU A 38 4.60 5.25 6.26
CA LEU A 38 4.35 6.01 5.04
C LEU A 38 3.85 7.42 5.37
N GLU A 39 2.91 7.57 6.29
CA GLU A 39 2.40 8.86 6.75
C GLU A 39 3.51 9.77 7.27
N ARG A 40 4.43 9.23 8.08
CA ARG A 40 5.63 9.96 8.54
C ARG A 40 6.53 10.40 7.40
N HIS A 41 6.72 9.55 6.39
CA HIS A 41 7.47 9.89 5.19
C HIS A 41 6.79 11.03 4.42
N LEU A 42 5.47 10.97 4.22
CA LEU A 42 4.68 12.00 3.55
C LEU A 42 4.66 13.32 4.31
N LEU A 43 4.52 13.30 5.65
CA LEU A 43 4.62 14.50 6.50
C LEU A 43 5.98 15.17 6.40
N ARG A 44 7.06 14.39 6.24
CA ARG A 44 8.39 14.93 5.98
C ARG A 44 8.45 15.61 4.62
N LEU A 45 7.94 14.98 3.57
CA LEU A 45 7.87 15.58 2.22
C LEU A 45 7.06 16.88 2.20
N LYS A 46 5.95 16.94 2.95
CA LYS A 46 5.16 18.17 3.13
C LYS A 46 5.99 19.29 3.79
N ARG A 47 6.69 18.97 4.88
CA ARG A 47 7.57 19.95 5.57
C ARG A 47 8.72 20.45 4.69
N GLU A 48 9.21 19.60 3.79
CA GLU A 48 10.25 19.93 2.81
C GLU A 48 9.71 20.69 1.58
N GLY A 49 8.40 20.94 1.50
CA GLY A 49 7.77 21.63 0.37
C GLY A 49 7.69 20.79 -0.91
N VAL A 50 7.91 19.47 -0.82
CA VAL A 50 7.87 18.55 -1.97
C VAL A 50 6.42 18.28 -2.39
N ILE A 51 5.51 18.19 -1.43
CA ILE A 51 4.06 18.09 -1.63
C ILE A 51 3.37 19.19 -0.83
N GLU A 52 2.21 19.64 -1.30
CA GLU A 52 1.50 20.78 -0.73
C GLU A 52 0.74 20.38 0.55
N ASP A 53 0.06 19.24 0.50
CA ASP A 53 -0.74 18.75 1.62
C ASP A 53 -0.88 17.22 1.63
N ILE A 54 -1.27 16.69 2.79
CA ILE A 54 -1.57 15.27 2.99
C ILE A 54 -2.80 15.09 3.88
N GLY A 55 -3.59 14.05 3.62
CA GLY A 55 -4.69 13.62 4.46
C GLY A 55 -4.76 12.10 4.54
N ARG A 56 -4.86 11.55 5.75
CA ARG A 56 -5.16 10.13 5.95
C ARG A 56 -6.65 9.88 5.73
N ILE A 57 -6.98 8.79 5.06
CA ILE A 57 -8.35 8.38 4.81
C ILE A 57 -8.63 7.12 5.62
N ASP A 58 -9.42 7.24 6.69
CA ASP A 58 -9.84 6.11 7.51
C ASP A 58 -11.27 5.69 7.13
N LYS A 59 -11.40 5.07 5.95
CA LYS A 59 -12.69 4.58 5.44
C LYS A 59 -12.51 3.28 4.67
N ASP A 60 -13.32 2.28 5.01
CA ASP A 60 -13.27 0.97 4.36
C ASP A 60 -13.47 1.09 2.83
N GLY A 61 -12.63 0.38 2.09
CA GLY A 61 -12.63 0.37 0.63
C GLY A 61 -12.23 1.69 -0.05
N LYS A 62 -11.66 2.65 0.70
CA LYS A 62 -11.03 3.85 0.15
C LYS A 62 -9.49 3.72 0.17
N PRO A 63 -8.78 4.50 -0.65
CA PRO A 63 -7.33 4.59 -0.59
C PRO A 63 -6.87 5.05 0.80
N ASP A 64 -5.62 4.75 1.16
CA ASP A 64 -5.10 5.08 2.48
C ASP A 64 -4.83 6.59 2.69
N PHE A 65 -4.42 7.30 1.62
CA PHE A 65 -4.04 8.72 1.69
C PHE A 65 -4.54 9.54 0.48
N GLU A 66 -4.84 10.81 0.73
CA GLU A 66 -4.93 11.88 -0.27
C GLU A 66 -3.68 12.77 -0.15
N ILE A 67 -3.09 13.15 -1.28
CA ILE A 67 -1.97 14.10 -1.35
C ILE A 67 -2.29 15.22 -2.33
N SER A 68 -1.85 16.44 -2.03
CA SER A 68 -1.91 17.58 -2.96
C SER A 68 -0.53 17.87 -3.53
N PHE A 69 -0.43 17.93 -4.86
CA PHE A 69 0.82 18.20 -5.57
C PHE A 69 0.54 18.93 -6.89
N SER A 70 1.22 20.06 -7.11
CA SER A 70 1.04 20.90 -8.30
C SER A 70 -0.43 21.27 -8.54
N GLY A 71 -1.15 21.64 -7.47
CA GLY A 71 -2.59 21.95 -7.52
C GLY A 71 -3.52 20.77 -7.82
N THR A 72 -2.99 19.54 -7.93
CA THR A 72 -3.78 18.33 -8.19
C THR A 72 -3.88 17.47 -6.94
N ARG A 73 -5.07 16.89 -6.70
CA ARG A 73 -5.28 15.89 -5.66
C ARG A 73 -5.09 14.48 -6.22
N LEU A 74 -4.27 13.69 -5.55
CA LEU A 74 -3.97 12.31 -5.92
C LEU A 74 -4.23 11.39 -4.73
N PHE A 75 -4.73 10.19 -5.01
CA PHE A 75 -4.90 9.16 -4.01
C PHE A 75 -3.76 8.15 -4.05
N LEU A 76 -3.31 7.73 -2.87
CA LEU A 76 -2.18 6.82 -2.66
C LEU A 76 -2.61 5.63 -1.79
N GLU A 77 -2.40 4.42 -2.30
CA GLU A 77 -2.62 3.16 -1.58
C GLU A 77 -1.29 2.62 -1.05
N CYS A 78 -1.28 2.12 0.19
CA CYS A 78 -0.12 1.43 0.79
C CYS A 78 -0.33 -0.09 0.80
N LYS A 79 0.61 -0.83 0.23
CA LYS A 79 0.61 -2.30 0.24
C LYS A 79 1.95 -2.87 0.65
N ASN A 80 1.90 -3.96 1.42
CA ASN A 80 3.09 -4.74 1.70
C ASN A 80 3.45 -5.64 0.52
N VAL A 81 4.75 -5.79 0.27
CA VAL A 81 5.25 -6.89 -0.57
C VAL A 81 5.02 -8.23 0.14
N GLN A 82 4.89 -9.30 -0.65
CA GLN A 82 4.77 -10.66 -0.15
C GLN A 82 6.08 -11.11 0.51
N LYS A 83 5.97 -11.82 1.62
CA LYS A 83 7.12 -12.34 2.40
C LYS A 83 7.94 -13.35 1.61
N GLU A 84 7.26 -14.33 1.01
CA GLU A 84 7.89 -15.38 0.23
C GLU A 84 7.71 -15.11 -1.27
N PRO A 85 8.77 -15.27 -2.08
CA PRO A 85 8.60 -15.27 -3.53
C PRO A 85 7.70 -16.43 -3.95
N LYS A 86 6.75 -16.16 -4.85
CA LYS A 86 5.97 -17.23 -5.48
C LYS A 86 6.70 -17.71 -6.74
N GLY A 87 7.00 -19.01 -6.80
CA GLY A 87 7.61 -19.67 -7.96
C GLY A 87 9.13 -19.81 -7.88
N LYS A 88 9.73 -20.37 -8.94
CA LYS A 88 11.20 -20.62 -9.02
C LYS A 88 12.04 -19.34 -9.03
N ASN A 89 11.45 -18.23 -9.49
CA ASN A 89 12.12 -16.92 -9.52
C ASN A 89 11.77 -16.16 -8.25
N LYS A 90 12.79 -15.66 -7.54
CA LYS A 90 12.67 -14.99 -6.21
C LYS A 90 12.04 -13.59 -6.28
N ASN A 91 11.10 -13.39 -7.19
CA ASN A 91 10.50 -12.10 -7.53
C ASN A 91 9.86 -11.45 -6.29
N ILE A 92 9.98 -10.14 -6.19
CA ILE A 92 9.27 -9.33 -5.20
C ILE A 92 7.90 -8.95 -5.77
N THR A 93 6.84 -9.55 -5.24
CA THR A 93 5.45 -9.29 -5.64
C THR A 93 4.68 -8.57 -4.55
N ILE A 94 3.70 -7.77 -4.94
CA ILE A 94 2.81 -7.04 -4.02
C ILE A 94 1.56 -7.90 -3.76
N ASP A 95 1.03 -7.86 -2.54
CA ASP A 95 -0.30 -8.40 -2.25
C ASP A 95 -1.41 -7.45 -2.74
N PHE A 96 -1.57 -7.37 -4.06
CA PHE A 96 -2.37 -6.34 -4.73
C PHE A 96 -3.81 -6.78 -5.02
N TRP A 97 -4.59 -6.93 -3.95
CA TRP A 97 -6.02 -7.25 -4.00
C TRP A 97 -6.74 -6.71 -2.77
N LYS A 98 -8.03 -6.43 -2.89
CA LYS A 98 -8.86 -6.13 -1.71
C LYS A 98 -9.04 -7.39 -0.88
N THR A 99 -9.03 -7.24 0.45
CA THR A 99 -9.19 -8.36 1.39
C THR A 99 -10.59 -8.94 1.38
N ARG A 100 -11.59 -8.18 0.91
CA ARG A 100 -12.99 -8.57 0.79
C ARG A 100 -13.51 -8.20 -0.59
N TYR A 101 -14.47 -8.99 -1.09
CA TYR A 101 -15.25 -8.67 -2.27
C TYR A 101 -16.62 -8.15 -1.86
N GLN A 102 -17.20 -7.29 -2.67
CA GLN A 102 -18.58 -6.84 -2.52
C GLN A 102 -19.52 -7.96 -2.96
N LYS A 103 -20.46 -8.35 -2.10
CA LYS A 103 -21.43 -9.42 -2.41
C LYS A 103 -22.21 -9.15 -3.71
N THR A 104 -22.49 -7.89 -4.00
CA THR A 104 -23.27 -7.44 -5.16
C THR A 104 -22.53 -7.57 -6.48
N SER A 105 -21.20 -7.47 -6.48
CA SER A 105 -20.37 -7.46 -7.70
C SER A 105 -19.40 -8.65 -7.75
N GLY A 106 -19.50 -9.61 -6.82
CA GLY A 106 -18.79 -10.88 -6.86
C GLY A 106 -17.26 -10.76 -6.79
N PRO A 107 -16.52 -11.84 -7.10
CA PRO A 107 -15.06 -11.90 -6.95
C PRO A 107 -14.26 -10.82 -7.70
N ILE A 108 -14.78 -10.31 -8.82
CA ILE A 108 -14.09 -9.29 -9.64
C ILE A 108 -13.91 -7.97 -8.89
N SER A 109 -14.76 -7.69 -7.89
CA SER A 109 -14.63 -6.51 -7.02
C SER A 109 -13.38 -6.52 -6.13
N ARG A 110 -12.63 -7.64 -6.05
CA ARG A 110 -11.33 -7.69 -5.36
C ARG A 110 -10.21 -6.99 -6.12
N PHE A 111 -10.35 -6.84 -7.43
CA PHE A 111 -9.39 -6.11 -8.26
C PHE A 111 -9.71 -4.63 -8.18
N TYR A 112 -8.68 -3.82 -7.95
CA TYR A 112 -8.81 -2.37 -7.89
C TYR A 112 -9.22 -1.81 -9.24
N HIS A 113 -10.23 -0.94 -9.24
CA HIS A 113 -10.63 -0.16 -10.41
C HIS A 113 -9.67 1.02 -10.60
N GLU A 114 -9.55 1.51 -11.83
CA GLU A 114 -8.51 2.45 -12.25
C GLU A 114 -8.65 3.87 -11.71
N ASP A 115 -9.85 4.23 -11.27
CA ASP A 115 -10.17 5.51 -10.67
C ASP A 115 -10.04 5.52 -9.14
N GLU A 116 -9.75 4.37 -8.51
CA GLU A 116 -9.69 4.28 -7.05
C GLU A 116 -8.48 5.02 -6.49
N PHE A 117 -7.31 4.88 -7.10
CA PHE A 117 -6.11 5.60 -6.72
C PHE A 117 -5.08 5.69 -7.85
N GLN A 118 -4.32 6.78 -7.86
CA GLN A 118 -3.36 7.09 -8.91
C GLN A 118 -1.95 6.60 -8.57
N LEU A 119 -1.67 6.37 -7.29
CA LEU A 119 -0.34 6.03 -6.79
C LEU A 119 -0.39 4.79 -5.89
N LEU A 120 0.65 3.97 -5.99
CA LEU A 120 0.84 2.80 -5.13
C LEU A 120 2.20 2.87 -4.44
N ALA A 121 2.20 2.77 -3.11
CA ALA A 121 3.39 2.58 -2.29
C ALA A 121 3.53 1.09 -1.91
N ALA A 122 4.62 0.48 -2.34
CA ALA A 122 5.02 -0.88 -2.00
C ALA A 122 5.98 -0.87 -0.81
N CYS A 123 5.50 -1.21 0.38
CA CYS A 123 6.30 -1.37 1.59
C CYS A 123 7.17 -2.63 1.50
N LEU A 124 8.48 -2.48 1.67
CA LEU A 124 9.50 -3.50 1.50
C LEU A 124 9.80 -4.32 2.77
N PHE A 125 9.21 -3.96 3.92
CA PHE A 125 9.54 -4.52 5.23
C PHE A 125 9.54 -6.05 5.26
N ASN A 126 8.56 -6.70 4.62
CA ASN A 126 8.47 -8.16 4.60
C ASN A 126 9.64 -8.86 3.89
N ARG A 127 10.45 -8.13 3.12
CA ARG A 127 11.61 -8.64 2.39
C ARG A 127 12.93 -8.11 2.93
N THR A 128 12.98 -6.87 3.40
CA THR A 128 14.22 -6.19 3.81
C THR A 128 14.36 -6.02 5.31
N GLY A 129 13.28 -6.16 6.07
CA GLY A 129 13.22 -5.77 7.49
C GLY A 129 13.24 -4.25 7.72
N LYS A 130 13.21 -3.44 6.65
CA LYS A 130 13.22 -1.98 6.71
C LYS A 130 11.88 -1.43 6.22
N TRP A 131 11.39 -0.37 6.88
CA TRP A 131 10.16 0.33 6.51
C TRP A 131 10.38 1.31 5.34
N ASP A 132 10.96 0.78 4.27
CA ASP A 132 11.23 1.51 3.02
C ASP A 132 10.11 1.23 2.01
N PHE A 133 9.94 2.14 1.04
CA PHE A 133 8.86 2.09 0.06
C PHE A 133 9.40 2.27 -1.36
N ARG A 134 8.79 1.55 -2.32
CA ARG A 134 8.87 1.92 -3.74
C ARG A 134 7.53 2.44 -4.21
N PHE A 135 7.54 3.40 -5.11
CA PHE A 135 6.38 4.10 -5.61
C PHE A 135 6.21 3.88 -7.11
N ILE A 136 4.95 3.84 -7.57
CA ILE A 136 4.60 3.80 -8.99
C ILE A 136 3.26 4.50 -9.24
N GLN A 137 3.08 5.05 -10.44
CA GLN A 137 1.76 5.42 -10.94
C GLN A 137 0.96 4.18 -11.32
N THR A 138 -0.26 4.05 -10.84
CA THR A 138 -1.10 2.88 -11.12
C THR A 138 -1.46 2.75 -12.60
N SER A 139 -1.49 3.85 -13.36
CA SER A 139 -1.68 3.84 -14.82
C SER A 139 -0.64 3.00 -15.58
N ARG A 140 0.55 2.76 -14.99
CA ARG A 140 1.60 1.91 -15.56
C ARG A 140 1.39 0.42 -15.29
N LEU A 141 0.51 0.07 -14.35
CA LEU A 141 0.29 -1.31 -13.94
C LEU A 141 -0.52 -2.10 -15.00
N PRO A 142 -0.30 -3.42 -15.09
CA PRO A 142 -1.03 -4.27 -16.03
C PRO A 142 -2.52 -4.26 -15.72
N ARG A 143 -3.35 -4.27 -16.78
CA ARG A 143 -4.81 -4.35 -16.68
C ARG A 143 -5.28 -5.80 -16.56
N HIS A 144 -6.44 -6.00 -15.93
CA HIS A 144 -7.09 -7.31 -15.89
C HIS A 144 -7.41 -7.76 -17.33
N PRO A 145 -7.24 -9.05 -17.67
CA PRO A 145 -7.46 -9.55 -19.03
C PRO A 145 -8.91 -9.34 -19.50
N GLU A 146 -9.87 -9.55 -18.62
CA GLU A 146 -11.31 -9.51 -18.93
C GLU A 146 -11.98 -8.16 -18.64
N ASP A 147 -11.41 -7.34 -17.75
CA ASP A 147 -11.96 -6.02 -17.37
C ASP A 147 -10.86 -4.98 -17.38
N LYS A 148 -10.72 -4.26 -18.51
CA LYS A 148 -9.62 -3.31 -18.71
C LYS A 148 -9.65 -2.11 -17.75
N LYS A 149 -10.79 -1.85 -17.10
CA LYS A 149 -10.91 -0.80 -16.09
C LYS A 149 -10.37 -1.22 -14.73
N ARG A 150 -9.96 -2.47 -14.57
CA ARG A 150 -9.34 -3.00 -13.35
C ARG A 150 -7.89 -3.34 -13.57
N TYR A 151 -7.12 -3.25 -12.51
CA TYR A 151 -5.73 -3.70 -12.51
C TYR A 151 -5.62 -5.19 -12.27
N HIS A 152 -4.59 -5.80 -12.84
CA HIS A 152 -4.21 -7.17 -12.56
C HIS A 152 -3.61 -7.27 -11.15
N ASN A 153 -3.89 -8.34 -10.41
CA ASN A 153 -3.42 -8.50 -9.02
C ASN A 153 -1.96 -8.99 -8.90
N ARG A 154 -1.38 -9.55 -9.96
CA ARG A 154 0.06 -9.92 -10.00
C ARG A 154 0.91 -8.71 -10.37
N VAL A 155 1.20 -7.88 -9.38
CA VAL A 155 2.12 -6.75 -9.49
C VAL A 155 3.49 -7.13 -8.93
N SER A 156 4.55 -6.86 -9.69
CA SER A 156 5.94 -7.21 -9.39
C SER A 156 6.81 -5.97 -9.36
N LEU A 157 7.84 -5.96 -8.52
CA LEU A 157 8.85 -4.89 -8.45
C LEU A 157 10.05 -5.17 -9.38
N GLU A 158 10.07 -6.32 -10.06
CA GLU A 158 11.18 -6.73 -10.92
C GLU A 158 11.30 -5.84 -12.17
N SER A 159 12.54 -5.41 -12.47
CA SER A 159 12.88 -4.58 -13.63
C SER A 159 12.62 -5.28 -14.98
N SER A 160 12.56 -6.61 -14.99
CA SER A 160 12.25 -7.42 -16.17
C SER A 160 10.78 -7.34 -16.61
N THR A 161 9.89 -6.80 -15.78
CA THR A 161 8.50 -6.56 -16.18
C THR A 161 8.38 -5.31 -17.06
N PRO A 162 7.38 -5.23 -17.97
CA PRO A 162 7.20 -4.05 -18.84
C PRO A 162 7.05 -2.72 -18.10
N TYR A 163 6.62 -2.77 -16.83
CA TYR A 163 6.42 -1.61 -15.96
C TYR A 163 7.48 -1.48 -14.86
N GLY A 164 8.41 -2.42 -14.76
CA GLY A 164 9.40 -2.50 -13.67
C GLY A 164 10.29 -1.26 -13.58
N LYS A 165 10.62 -0.66 -14.73
CA LYS A 165 11.41 0.57 -14.84
C LYS A 165 10.72 1.83 -14.29
N TYR A 166 9.41 1.78 -14.02
CA TYR A 166 8.66 2.92 -13.49
C TYR A 166 8.55 2.91 -11.96
N TRP A 167 9.06 1.88 -11.29
CA TRP A 167 9.21 1.89 -9.84
C TRP A 167 10.36 2.82 -9.44
N SER A 168 10.09 3.74 -8.51
CA SER A 168 11.10 4.63 -7.93
C SER A 168 11.11 4.53 -6.41
N ASP A 169 12.25 4.80 -5.80
CA ASP A 169 12.39 4.96 -4.34
C ASP A 169 12.03 6.40 -3.91
N SER A 170 11.77 7.29 -4.88
CA SER A 170 11.40 8.69 -4.69
C SER A 170 9.96 8.94 -5.15
N LEU A 171 9.08 9.28 -4.22
CA LEU A 171 7.70 9.68 -4.55
C LEU A 171 7.69 10.90 -5.49
N LEU A 172 8.63 11.84 -5.33
CA LEU A 172 8.71 13.05 -6.15
C LEU A 172 8.94 12.73 -7.64
N GLU A 173 9.76 11.73 -7.95
CA GLU A 173 10.00 11.33 -9.34
C GLU A 173 8.71 10.80 -9.99
N VAL A 174 7.95 9.99 -9.24
CA VAL A 174 6.67 9.43 -9.68
C VAL A 174 5.62 10.53 -9.86
N LEU A 175 5.60 11.53 -8.97
CA LEU A 175 4.70 12.68 -9.05
C LEU A 175 5.00 13.58 -10.25
N LYS A 176 6.27 13.89 -10.50
CA LYS A 176 6.66 14.71 -11.67
C LYS A 176 6.32 14.02 -12.99
N ALA A 177 6.52 12.71 -13.06
CA ALA A 177 6.11 11.91 -14.22
C ALA A 177 4.58 11.84 -14.44
N ALA A 178 3.77 12.28 -13.46
CA ALA A 178 2.32 12.37 -13.55
C ALA A 178 1.81 13.72 -14.04
N ALA A 179 2.59 14.78 -13.85
CA ALA A 179 2.24 16.14 -14.22
C ALA A 179 2.64 16.50 -15.67
N THR A 180 3.20 15.55 -16.41
CA THR A 180 3.64 15.70 -17.82
C THR A 180 2.70 14.92 -18.73
#